data_AF-I1RUK7-F1
#
_entry.id   AF-I1RUK7-F1
#
_cell.length_a   1.000
_cell.length_b   1.000
_cell.length_c   1.000
_cell.angle_alpha   90.00
_cell.angle_beta   90.00
_cell.angle_gamma   90.00
#
_symmetry.space_group_name_H-M   'P 1'
#
loop_
_entity.id
_entity.type
_entity.pdbx_description
1 polymer ?
#
loop_
_entity_poly.entity_id
_entity_poly.type
_entity_poly.pdbx_seq_one_letter_code
_entity_poly.pdbx_strand_id
1 'polypeptide(L)'
;MEPTINLLCDGFAFAIPESTAKRESPVLSKAIENLPEGPMRVIPVTEFDLDAVNCFVEFLNTRHYEVNQSLFPSVTEAGIGKPPQTVPFTRDFLIRHVTMSKIGQHFQVHKLSEHARDQIEMILRRQWSDGAFLGATNLALTNANDHELHKILWSQARSHLHSLTATSEFDPATFLRSFHSRLRTRTEPEPVSASSIAVDSVEVAKLKERISLLEKQVSDTCIERDEHQKRASNLCVERDELEFKLSELSSKQDDSRHLEETTQKFRSQISTLQQQVSDLLKERDGLYTSIEAESRSQREAENDTKEAQEQTRNALSSTQTALARFEQATKRLAEANERYNASEADHTAKAQIAHTKLSEAEKSLSTSETELRITSSERNLLRKRWKEEKVKSSNLAKEIDELKLVIDLERSVKDTVPTTVRDELKRALEAEQAEVKRLNNELEKSQRSVNNAATINAATSMSQVQRDRLYESLGAEKNKVINLTKERDQVTREKDRLWKQLNDEVDEKLRAIDKIEALIECLEE
;
A
#
# COMPACT_ATOMS: atom_id res chain seq x y z
N MET A 1 -57.70 -18.79 2.94
CA MET A 1 -57.80 -17.43 3.51
C MET A 1 -59.24 -17.23 3.92
N GLU A 2 -59.50 -16.48 4.99
CA GLU A 2 -60.86 -16.04 5.32
C GLU A 2 -61.29 -14.95 4.31
N PRO A 3 -62.55 -14.92 3.83
CA PRO A 3 -63.04 -13.80 3.04
C PRO A 3 -63.00 -12.49 3.85
N THR A 4 -62.67 -11.39 3.18
CA THR A 4 -62.60 -10.05 3.79
C THR A 4 -63.62 -9.10 3.18
N ILE A 5 -64.15 -8.22 4.04
CA ILE A 5 -65.01 -7.09 3.67
C ILE A 5 -64.19 -5.80 3.80
N ASN A 6 -64.33 -4.89 2.85
CA ASN A 6 -63.66 -3.59 2.91
C ASN A 6 -64.67 -2.49 3.28
N LEU A 7 -64.43 -1.75 4.35
CA LEU A 7 -65.13 -0.48 4.59
C LEU A 7 -64.41 0.62 3.81
N LEU A 8 -65.15 1.39 3.01
CA LEU A 8 -64.61 2.48 2.17
C LEU A 8 -65.03 3.84 2.72
N CYS A 9 -64.08 4.61 3.26
CA CYS A 9 -64.30 5.94 3.82
C CYS A 9 -63.26 6.91 3.23
N ASP A 10 -63.70 8.08 2.74
CA ASP A 10 -62.86 9.14 2.15
C ASP A 10 -61.80 8.70 1.11
N GLY A 11 -62.04 7.58 0.41
CA GLY A 11 -61.13 7.00 -0.58
C GLY A 11 -60.11 6.00 -0.03
N PHE A 12 -60.26 5.58 1.23
CA PHE A 12 -59.42 4.58 1.91
C PHE A 12 -60.20 3.30 2.22
N ALA A 13 -59.55 2.15 2.05
CA ALA A 13 -60.17 0.84 2.26
C ALA A 13 -59.63 0.17 3.54
N PHE A 14 -60.54 -0.14 4.47
CA PHE A 14 -60.24 -0.85 5.71
C PHE A 14 -60.73 -2.30 5.61
N ALA A 15 -59.79 -3.24 5.54
CA ALA A 15 -60.10 -4.67 5.45
C ALA A 15 -60.45 -5.27 6.83
N ILE A 16 -61.57 -5.98 6.90
CA ILE A 16 -62.05 -6.70 8.09
C ILE A 16 -62.35 -8.16 7.70
N PRO A 17 -62.05 -9.17 8.54
CA PRO A 17 -62.51 -10.54 8.31
C PRO A 17 -64.05 -10.62 8.29
N GLU A 18 -64.64 -11.29 7.29
CA GLU A 18 -66.10 -11.31 7.11
C GLU A 18 -66.82 -11.95 8.31
N SER A 19 -66.22 -12.97 8.96
CA SER A 19 -66.81 -13.58 10.16
C SER A 19 -66.85 -12.61 11.33
N THR A 20 -65.87 -11.71 11.45
CA THR A 20 -65.85 -10.65 12.47
C THR A 20 -66.90 -9.59 12.18
N ALA A 21 -66.96 -9.07 10.96
CA ALA A 21 -67.98 -8.07 10.60
C ALA A 21 -69.40 -8.59 10.84
N LYS A 22 -69.70 -9.84 10.46
CA LYS A 22 -70.99 -10.50 10.69
C LYS A 22 -71.30 -10.75 12.17
N ARG A 23 -70.31 -11.20 12.95
CA ARG A 23 -70.47 -11.54 14.37
C ARG A 23 -70.67 -10.33 15.27
N GLU A 24 -70.03 -9.20 14.94
CA GLU A 24 -70.04 -8.02 15.81
C GLU A 24 -71.10 -6.97 15.46
N SER A 25 -71.56 -6.93 14.20
CA SER A 25 -72.55 -5.95 13.73
C SER A 25 -73.68 -6.62 12.93
N PRO A 26 -74.92 -6.64 13.44
CA PRO A 26 -76.09 -7.05 12.68
C PRO A 26 -76.29 -6.21 11.40
N VAL A 27 -75.88 -4.94 11.44
CA VAL A 27 -75.95 -4.02 10.30
C VAL A 27 -74.95 -4.40 9.22
N LEU A 28 -73.69 -4.70 9.58
CA LEU A 28 -72.70 -5.21 8.62
C LEU A 28 -73.08 -6.60 8.10
N SER A 29 -73.62 -7.51 8.92
CA SER A 29 -74.08 -8.81 8.42
C SER A 29 -75.11 -8.66 7.31
N LYS A 30 -76.17 -7.87 7.58
CA LYS A 30 -77.20 -7.56 6.59
C LYS A 30 -76.63 -6.83 5.37
N ALA A 31 -75.66 -5.93 5.53
CA ALA A 31 -75.01 -5.27 4.41
C ALA A 31 -74.24 -6.27 3.52
N ILE A 32 -73.47 -7.18 4.13
CA ILE A 32 -72.69 -8.21 3.44
C ILE A 32 -73.61 -9.21 2.70
N GLU A 33 -74.75 -9.58 3.30
CA GLU A 33 -75.76 -10.46 2.70
C GLU A 33 -76.42 -9.84 1.45
N ASN A 34 -76.43 -8.51 1.32
CA ASN A 34 -76.95 -7.80 0.15
C ASN A 34 -75.86 -7.50 -0.91
N LEU A 35 -74.60 -7.87 -0.68
CA LEU A 35 -73.52 -7.71 -1.65
C LEU A 35 -73.32 -8.98 -2.50
N PRO A 36 -73.07 -8.84 -3.81
CA PRO A 36 -72.81 -9.99 -4.68
C PRO A 36 -71.62 -10.82 -4.19
N GLU A 37 -71.61 -12.10 -4.54
CA GLU A 37 -70.48 -12.98 -4.27
C GLU A 37 -69.31 -12.62 -5.20
N GLY A 38 -68.16 -12.30 -4.62
CA GLY A 38 -66.98 -11.87 -5.35
C GLY A 38 -65.77 -11.70 -4.43
N PRO A 39 -64.54 -11.66 -5.00
CA PRO A 39 -63.29 -11.67 -4.22
C PRO A 39 -63.02 -10.37 -3.45
N MET A 40 -63.74 -9.29 -3.74
CA MET A 40 -63.59 -7.99 -3.08
C MET A 40 -64.97 -7.35 -2.86
N ARG A 41 -65.54 -7.58 -1.67
CA ARG A 41 -66.76 -6.90 -1.22
C ARG A 41 -66.39 -5.55 -0.60
N VAL A 42 -67.24 -4.53 -0.80
CA VAL A 42 -67.01 -3.15 -0.35
C VAL A 42 -68.30 -2.56 0.24
N ILE A 43 -68.22 -1.91 1.39
CA ILE A 43 -69.31 -1.14 2.03
C ILE A 43 -68.85 0.32 2.15
N PRO A 44 -69.54 1.29 1.53
CA PRO A 44 -69.22 2.70 1.72
C PRO A 44 -69.66 3.20 3.11
N VAL A 45 -68.81 4.01 3.75
CA VAL A 45 -69.09 4.64 5.05
C VAL A 45 -68.86 6.14 4.92
N THR A 46 -69.96 6.91 4.87
CA THR A 46 -69.97 8.35 4.57
C THR A 46 -70.53 9.23 5.67
N GLU A 47 -71.03 8.66 6.77
CA GLU A 47 -71.56 9.39 7.95
C GLU A 47 -70.50 9.71 9.01
N PHE A 48 -69.28 9.21 8.83
CA PHE A 48 -68.20 9.21 9.82
C PHE A 48 -66.88 9.59 9.16
N ASP A 49 -66.00 10.26 9.91
CA ASP A 49 -64.66 10.60 9.43
C ASP A 49 -63.73 9.37 9.42
N LEU A 50 -62.68 9.47 8.61
CA LEU A 50 -61.66 8.42 8.40
C LEU A 50 -61.15 7.80 9.71
N ASP A 51 -61.03 8.62 10.75
CA ASP A 51 -60.49 8.28 12.06
C ASP A 51 -61.52 7.54 12.96
N ALA A 52 -62.81 7.91 12.93
CA ALA A 52 -63.85 7.09 13.54
C ALA A 52 -63.95 5.71 12.88
N VAL A 53 -63.79 5.64 11.55
CA VAL A 53 -63.78 4.36 10.82
C VAL A 53 -62.54 3.54 11.17
N ASN A 54 -61.38 4.17 11.34
CA ASN A 54 -60.16 3.51 11.82
C ASN A 54 -60.34 2.90 13.24
N CYS A 55 -60.75 3.68 14.23
CA CYS A 55 -61.02 3.18 15.58
C CYS A 55 -62.15 2.12 15.61
N PHE A 56 -63.11 2.19 14.68
CA PHE A 56 -64.17 1.18 14.55
C PHE A 56 -63.62 -0.16 14.04
N VAL A 57 -62.78 -0.12 13.00
CA VAL A 57 -62.08 -1.29 12.46
C VAL A 57 -61.15 -1.91 13.49
N GLU A 58 -60.43 -1.09 14.27
CA GLU A 58 -59.60 -1.56 15.37
C GLU A 58 -60.45 -2.30 16.42
N PHE A 59 -61.54 -1.69 16.91
CA PHE A 59 -62.41 -2.29 17.91
C PHE A 59 -63.07 -3.60 17.44
N LEU A 60 -63.47 -3.69 16.18
CA LEU A 60 -64.02 -4.91 15.59
C LEU A 60 -62.99 -6.06 15.63
N ASN A 61 -61.71 -5.76 15.41
CA ASN A 61 -60.63 -6.74 15.40
C ASN A 61 -60.09 -7.09 16.80
N THR A 62 -59.93 -6.12 17.70
CA THR A 62 -59.19 -6.27 18.97
C THR A 62 -60.07 -6.21 20.23
N ARG A 63 -61.32 -5.73 20.12
CA ARG A 63 -62.21 -5.32 21.24
C ARG A 63 -61.78 -4.07 22.00
N HIS A 64 -60.81 -3.33 21.49
CA HIS A 64 -60.36 -2.06 22.06
C HIS A 64 -60.09 -1.06 20.93
N TYR A 65 -60.01 0.22 21.24
CA TYR A 65 -59.45 1.19 20.30
C TYR A 65 -58.68 2.24 21.07
N GLU A 66 -57.52 2.65 20.55
CA GLU A 66 -56.76 3.75 21.12
C GLU A 66 -57.00 5.02 20.29
N VAL A 67 -57.52 6.07 20.93
CA VAL A 67 -57.50 7.41 20.34
C VAL A 67 -56.10 7.97 20.52
N ASN A 68 -55.21 7.71 19.56
CA ASN A 68 -53.79 8.00 19.69
C ASN A 68 -53.29 8.82 18.49
N GLN A 69 -52.66 9.97 18.77
CA GLN A 69 -52.23 10.92 17.75
C GLN A 69 -51.05 10.45 16.88
N SER A 70 -50.38 9.34 17.25
CA SER A 70 -49.25 8.77 16.50
C SER A 70 -49.51 7.39 15.88
N LEU A 71 -50.62 6.71 16.22
CA LEU A 71 -50.94 5.39 15.68
C LEU A 71 -51.77 5.51 14.39
N PHE A 72 -51.09 5.40 13.25
CA PHE A 72 -51.71 4.99 11.99
C PHE A 72 -51.56 3.48 11.81
N PRO A 73 -52.61 2.65 11.98
CA PRO A 73 -52.55 1.22 11.72
C PRO A 73 -52.92 0.92 10.27
N SER A 74 -51.92 0.59 9.45
CA SER A 74 -52.08 -0.28 8.26
C SER A 74 -53.19 0.07 7.23
N VAL A 75 -53.53 1.34 7.04
CA VAL A 75 -54.50 1.75 6.02
C VAL A 75 -53.93 1.49 4.63
N THR A 76 -54.58 0.61 3.86
CA THR A 76 -54.16 0.34 2.48
C THR A 76 -54.71 1.44 1.59
N GLU A 77 -53.85 2.23 0.95
CA GLU A 77 -54.30 3.29 0.02
C GLU A 77 -55.04 2.66 -1.16
N ALA A 78 -56.33 2.94 -1.30
CA ALA A 78 -57.17 2.39 -2.38
C ALA A 78 -56.96 3.14 -3.72
N GLY A 79 -55.77 3.67 -3.97
CA GLY A 79 -55.31 4.28 -5.22
C GLY A 79 -55.98 5.59 -5.66
N ILE A 80 -56.96 6.11 -4.91
CA ILE A 80 -57.82 7.23 -5.34
C ILE A 80 -57.86 8.39 -4.31
N GLY A 81 -57.45 8.15 -3.05
CA GLY A 81 -57.43 9.15 -1.98
C GLY A 81 -56.30 10.19 -2.10
N LYS A 82 -56.47 11.33 -1.42
CA LYS A 82 -55.35 12.24 -1.09
C LYS A 82 -54.49 11.61 0.00
N PRO A 83 -53.17 11.87 0.07
CA PRO A 83 -52.32 11.28 1.10
C PRO A 83 -52.84 11.60 2.53
N PRO A 84 -52.85 10.64 3.47
CA PRO A 84 -53.47 10.79 4.80
C PRO A 84 -53.05 12.04 5.58
N GLN A 85 -51.81 12.48 5.39
CA GLN A 85 -51.20 13.66 6.01
C GLN A 85 -51.93 15.00 5.69
N THR A 86 -52.92 15.00 4.79
CA THR A 86 -53.68 16.19 4.37
C THR A 86 -55.12 16.25 4.88
N VAL A 87 -55.60 15.24 5.61
CA VAL A 87 -56.95 15.20 6.18
C VAL A 87 -56.96 15.84 7.59
N PRO A 88 -57.93 16.70 7.95
CA PRO A 88 -58.01 17.28 9.29
C PRO A 88 -58.64 16.29 10.30
N PHE A 89 -57.80 15.57 11.04
CA PHE A 89 -58.21 14.66 12.12
C PHE A 89 -58.76 15.42 13.35
N THR A 90 -59.84 14.92 13.96
CA THR A 90 -60.41 15.47 15.20
C THR A 90 -59.48 15.19 16.39
N ARG A 91 -58.72 16.20 16.83
CA ARG A 91 -57.70 16.10 17.90
C ARG A 91 -58.25 16.02 19.33
N ASP A 92 -59.56 16.18 19.50
CA ASP A 92 -60.23 16.10 20.81
C ASP A 92 -60.66 14.66 21.10
N PHE A 93 -59.99 14.05 22.08
CA PHE A 93 -60.23 12.67 22.51
C PHE A 93 -61.69 12.45 22.95
N LEU A 94 -62.28 13.40 23.70
CA LEU A 94 -63.64 13.30 24.22
C LEU A 94 -64.66 13.32 23.08
N ILE A 95 -64.47 14.22 22.10
CA ILE A 95 -65.30 14.27 20.89
C ILE A 95 -65.14 12.98 20.08
N ARG A 96 -63.93 12.43 19.94
CA ARG A 96 -63.71 11.13 19.30
C ARG A 96 -64.50 10.01 20.00
N HIS A 97 -64.44 9.89 21.32
CA HIS A 97 -65.23 8.88 22.02
C HIS A 97 -66.76 9.10 21.86
N VAL A 98 -67.26 10.35 21.82
CA VAL A 98 -68.68 10.61 21.49
C VAL A 98 -69.03 10.12 20.08
N THR A 99 -68.17 10.37 19.08
CA THR A 99 -68.33 9.83 17.72
C THR A 99 -68.28 8.30 17.71
N MET A 100 -67.44 7.68 18.53
CA MET A 100 -67.37 6.22 18.65
C MET A 100 -68.61 5.61 19.34
N SER A 101 -69.24 6.32 20.28
CA SER A 101 -70.54 5.87 20.79
C SER A 101 -71.62 5.92 19.71
N LYS A 102 -71.61 6.97 18.86
CA LYS A 102 -72.48 7.11 17.67
C LYS A 102 -72.25 6.00 16.63
N ILE A 103 -71.01 5.69 16.27
CA ILE A 103 -70.72 4.64 15.27
C ILE A 103 -71.12 3.25 15.78
N GLY A 104 -70.93 2.99 17.09
CA GLY A 104 -71.46 1.81 17.77
C GLY A 104 -72.99 1.72 17.71
N GLN A 105 -73.71 2.84 17.81
CA GLN A 105 -75.18 2.85 17.63
C GLN A 105 -75.59 2.63 16.17
N HIS A 106 -74.96 3.33 15.21
CA HIS A 106 -75.26 3.20 13.77
C HIS A 106 -75.08 1.75 13.29
N PHE A 107 -73.97 1.09 13.66
CA PHE A 107 -73.70 -0.30 13.28
C PHE A 107 -74.22 -1.34 14.30
N GLN A 108 -74.96 -0.93 15.33
CA GLN A 108 -75.53 -1.80 16.39
C GLN A 108 -74.48 -2.66 17.14
N VAL A 109 -73.27 -2.14 17.29
CA VAL A 109 -72.17 -2.77 18.04
C VAL A 109 -72.22 -2.27 19.48
N HIS A 110 -73.16 -2.80 20.28
CA HIS A 110 -73.46 -2.29 21.63
C HIS A 110 -72.22 -2.15 22.54
N LYS A 111 -71.31 -3.13 22.51
CA LYS A 111 -70.04 -3.11 23.26
C LYS A 111 -69.13 -1.94 22.93
N LEU A 112 -69.20 -1.41 21.70
CA LEU A 112 -68.45 -0.22 21.31
C LEU A 112 -69.06 1.03 21.94
N SER A 113 -70.39 1.16 21.92
CA SER A 113 -71.07 2.28 22.56
C SER A 113 -70.92 2.27 24.09
N GLU A 114 -70.90 1.09 24.71
CA GLU A 114 -70.55 0.88 26.12
C GLU A 114 -69.11 1.33 26.39
N HIS A 115 -68.13 0.73 25.72
CA HIS A 115 -66.72 1.07 25.91
C HIS A 115 -66.42 2.56 25.68
N ALA A 116 -67.01 3.17 24.65
CA ALA A 116 -66.89 4.60 24.38
C ALA A 116 -67.47 5.47 25.50
N ARG A 117 -68.59 5.07 26.12
CA ARG A 117 -69.18 5.76 27.29
C ARG A 117 -68.31 5.64 28.53
N ASP A 118 -67.71 4.47 28.78
CA ASP A 118 -66.77 4.26 29.88
C ASP A 118 -65.56 5.20 29.76
N GLN A 119 -65.02 5.37 28.54
CA GLN A 119 -63.93 6.30 28.27
C GLN A 119 -64.37 7.77 28.44
N ILE A 120 -65.57 8.16 27.96
CA ILE A 120 -66.13 9.51 28.15
C ILE A 120 -66.25 9.84 29.65
N GLU A 121 -66.80 8.92 30.44
CA GLU A 121 -66.93 9.12 31.88
C GLU A 121 -65.55 9.15 32.57
N MET A 122 -64.63 8.26 32.22
CA MET A 122 -63.27 8.25 32.77
C MET A 122 -62.52 9.56 32.48
N ILE A 123 -62.62 10.09 31.25
CA ILE A 123 -61.99 11.34 30.84
C ILE A 123 -62.59 12.51 31.63
N LEU A 124 -63.92 12.65 31.65
CA LEU A 124 -64.57 13.77 32.35
C LEU A 124 -64.32 13.76 33.86
N ARG A 125 -64.27 12.58 34.50
CA ARG A 125 -63.93 12.44 35.93
C ARG A 125 -62.46 12.75 36.25
N ARG A 126 -61.53 12.64 35.30
CA ARG A 126 -60.08 12.81 35.51
C ARG A 126 -59.52 14.13 35.00
N GLN A 127 -60.08 14.66 33.91
CA GLN A 127 -59.55 15.79 33.14
C GLN A 127 -60.72 16.66 32.66
N TRP A 128 -61.41 17.29 33.61
CA TRP A 128 -62.49 18.22 33.30
C TRP A 128 -61.99 19.44 32.52
N SER A 129 -62.73 19.83 31.49
CA SER A 129 -62.52 21.04 30.70
C SER A 129 -63.87 21.50 30.16
N ASP A 130 -64.32 22.70 30.53
CA ASP A 130 -65.65 23.19 30.18
C ASP A 130 -65.84 23.26 28.66
N GLY A 131 -64.89 23.83 27.91
CA GLY A 131 -64.97 23.92 26.45
C GLY A 131 -65.02 22.57 25.74
N ALA A 132 -64.21 21.60 26.18
CA ALA A 132 -64.24 20.23 25.63
C ALA A 132 -65.55 19.52 25.96
N PHE A 133 -66.05 19.67 27.19
CA PHE A 133 -67.36 19.14 27.60
C PHE A 133 -68.51 19.76 26.79
N LEU A 134 -68.49 21.06 26.52
CA LEU A 134 -69.50 21.73 25.70
C LEU A 134 -69.45 21.27 24.24
N GLY A 135 -68.26 21.12 23.64
CA GLY A 135 -68.08 20.55 22.31
C GLY A 135 -68.61 19.11 22.21
N ALA A 136 -68.24 18.25 23.15
CA ALA A 136 -68.71 16.88 23.25
C ALA A 136 -70.24 16.79 23.49
N THR A 137 -70.79 17.68 24.32
CA THR A 137 -72.24 17.78 24.56
C THR A 137 -73.00 18.17 23.30
N ASN A 138 -72.54 19.20 22.58
CA ASN A 138 -73.16 19.63 21.33
C ASN A 138 -73.20 18.50 20.30
N LEU A 139 -72.12 17.71 20.18
CA LEU A 139 -72.12 16.53 19.31
C LEU A 139 -73.07 15.43 19.83
N ALA A 140 -73.05 15.13 21.14
CA ALA A 140 -73.89 14.10 21.73
C ALA A 140 -75.40 14.41 21.62
N LEU A 141 -75.78 15.69 21.65
CA LEU A 141 -77.17 16.14 21.45
C LEU A 141 -77.66 15.95 20.00
N THR A 142 -76.76 15.83 19.00
CA THR A 142 -77.17 15.41 17.65
C THR A 142 -77.69 13.97 17.62
N ASN A 143 -77.26 13.13 18.56
CA ASN A 143 -77.60 11.72 18.66
C ASN A 143 -78.73 11.53 19.67
N ALA A 144 -79.95 11.86 19.23
CA ALA A 144 -81.14 11.90 20.09
C ALA A 144 -81.45 10.61 20.86
N ASN A 145 -80.91 9.45 20.45
CA ASN A 145 -81.25 8.14 20.99
C ASN A 145 -80.25 7.62 22.04
N ASP A 146 -79.16 8.33 22.33
CA ASP A 146 -78.16 7.87 23.32
C ASP A 146 -78.47 8.35 24.75
N HIS A 147 -79.50 7.77 25.34
CA HIS A 147 -79.95 8.13 26.69
C HIS A 147 -78.90 7.87 27.79
N GLU A 148 -78.06 6.85 27.66
CA GLU A 148 -77.01 6.56 28.64
C GLU A 148 -75.82 7.52 28.51
N LEU A 149 -75.42 7.91 27.29
CA LEU A 149 -74.46 9.01 27.10
C LEU A 149 -75.03 10.33 27.65
N HIS A 150 -76.30 10.62 27.36
CA HIS A 150 -76.96 11.84 27.85
C HIS A 150 -77.01 11.88 29.39
N LYS A 151 -77.25 10.74 30.04
CA LYS A 151 -77.24 10.56 31.51
C LYS A 151 -75.84 10.71 32.12
N ILE A 152 -74.79 10.21 31.44
CA ILE A 152 -73.38 10.44 31.85
C ILE A 152 -73.06 11.94 31.77
N LEU A 153 -73.29 12.59 30.62
CA LEU A 153 -73.00 14.01 30.43
C LEU A 153 -73.77 14.89 31.43
N TRP A 154 -75.03 14.57 31.71
CA TRP A 154 -75.83 15.22 32.75
C TRP A 154 -75.25 15.05 34.16
N SER A 155 -74.81 13.83 34.51
CA SER A 155 -74.18 13.54 35.81
C SER A 155 -72.90 14.36 36.01
N GLN A 156 -72.04 14.41 34.98
CA GLN A 156 -70.80 15.17 35.03
C GLN A 156 -71.05 16.69 35.05
N ALA A 157 -71.97 17.21 34.23
CA ALA A 157 -72.37 18.62 34.29
C ALA A 157 -72.93 19.04 35.65
N ARG A 158 -73.66 18.14 36.35
CA ARG A 158 -74.15 18.42 37.71
C ARG A 158 -73.00 18.55 38.72
N SER A 159 -71.97 17.72 38.60
CA SER A 159 -70.78 17.76 39.46
C SER A 159 -69.92 19.00 39.21
N HIS A 160 -69.85 19.48 37.97
CA HIS A 160 -69.01 20.60 37.54
C HIS A 160 -69.80 21.90 37.28
N LEU A 161 -71.05 22.00 37.75
CA LEU A 161 -71.98 23.09 37.44
C LEU A 161 -71.41 24.48 37.71
N HIS A 162 -70.64 24.65 38.78
CA HIS A 162 -69.99 25.92 39.13
C HIS A 162 -68.97 26.40 38.07
N SER A 163 -68.25 25.48 37.44
CA SER A 163 -67.28 25.79 36.35
C SER A 163 -68.02 26.15 35.06
N LEU A 164 -69.04 25.35 34.71
CA LEU A 164 -69.90 25.60 33.56
C LEU A 164 -70.59 26.96 33.64
N THR A 165 -71.16 27.33 34.79
CA THR A 165 -71.82 28.63 34.96
C THR A 165 -70.88 29.84 34.92
N ALA A 166 -69.56 29.64 35.00
CA ALA A 166 -68.57 30.69 34.79
C ALA A 166 -68.10 30.80 33.33
N THR A 167 -68.42 29.81 32.48
CA THR A 167 -68.01 29.75 31.08
C THR A 167 -69.02 30.47 30.20
N SER A 168 -68.59 31.50 29.46
CA SER A 168 -69.46 32.37 28.65
C SER A 168 -70.16 31.68 27.47
N GLU A 169 -69.72 30.47 27.11
CA GLU A 169 -70.30 29.65 26.04
C GLU A 169 -71.41 28.71 26.54
N PHE A 170 -71.62 28.60 27.85
CA PHE A 170 -72.66 27.78 28.45
C PHE A 170 -73.97 28.56 28.59
N ASP A 171 -75.02 28.13 27.88
CA ASP A 171 -76.40 28.52 28.17
C ASP A 171 -77.09 27.44 29.04
N PRO A 172 -77.33 27.71 30.35
CA PRO A 172 -78.05 26.78 31.21
C PRO A 172 -79.47 26.49 30.72
N ALA A 173 -80.15 27.44 30.06
CA ALA A 173 -81.54 27.26 29.64
C ALA A 173 -81.66 26.27 28.48
N THR A 174 -80.79 26.38 27.47
CA THR A 174 -80.70 25.41 26.36
C THR A 174 -80.16 24.06 26.83
N PHE A 175 -79.14 24.04 27.70
CA PHE A 175 -78.63 22.79 28.29
C PHE A 175 -79.73 22.05 29.05
N LEU A 176 -80.35 22.69 30.05
CA LEU A 176 -81.41 22.08 30.86
C LEU A 176 -82.57 21.58 30.00
N ARG A 177 -83.05 22.37 29.03
CA ARG A 177 -84.15 21.98 28.12
C ARG A 177 -83.83 20.72 27.29
N SER A 178 -82.57 20.56 26.89
CA SER A 178 -82.12 19.43 26.07
C SER A 178 -82.19 18.08 26.81
N PHE A 179 -81.97 18.07 28.13
CA PHE A 179 -82.08 16.86 28.96
C PHE A 179 -83.46 16.71 29.63
N HIS A 180 -84.08 17.79 30.11
CA HIS A 180 -85.32 17.71 30.91
C HIS A 180 -86.53 17.12 30.19
N SER A 181 -86.63 17.30 28.87
CA SER A 181 -87.75 16.80 28.06
C SER A 181 -87.89 15.28 28.01
N ARG A 182 -86.88 14.54 28.52
CA ARG A 182 -86.72 13.09 28.35
C ARG A 182 -86.67 12.30 29.66
N LEU A 183 -86.74 12.97 30.81
CA LEU A 183 -86.52 12.38 32.14
C LEU A 183 -87.79 12.29 33.02
N ARG A 184 -88.99 12.56 32.48
CA ARG A 184 -90.21 12.75 33.30
C ARG A 184 -91.43 11.97 32.80
N THR A 185 -91.63 10.77 33.35
CA THR A 185 -92.83 9.94 33.18
C THR A 185 -93.27 9.32 34.50
N ARG A 186 -94.30 9.87 35.17
CA ARG A 186 -94.96 9.25 36.34
C ARG A 186 -96.39 9.78 36.55
N THR A 187 -97.25 8.94 37.12
CA THR A 187 -98.72 9.08 37.25
C THR A 187 -99.19 9.62 38.61
N GLU A 188 -100.41 10.17 38.67
CA GLU A 188 -101.09 10.70 39.87
C GLU A 188 -102.40 9.94 40.23
N PRO A 189 -102.89 10.01 41.49
CA PRO A 189 -104.23 9.56 41.92
C PRO A 189 -105.09 10.64 42.65
N GLU A 190 -106.42 10.46 42.68
CA GLU A 190 -107.39 11.34 43.39
C GLU A 190 -107.86 10.82 44.77
N PRO A 191 -108.42 11.69 45.66
CA PRO A 191 -109.01 11.33 46.96
C PRO A 191 -110.56 11.31 46.99
N VAL A 192 -111.14 10.78 48.08
CA VAL A 192 -112.60 10.78 48.36
C VAL A 192 -112.87 11.23 49.80
N SER A 193 -114.01 11.89 50.05
CA SER A 193 -114.43 12.37 51.40
C SER A 193 -115.72 11.69 51.88
N ALA A 194 -115.92 11.66 53.21
CA ALA A 194 -117.11 11.09 53.88
C ALA A 194 -117.77 12.12 54.82
N SER A 195 -119.00 11.83 55.26
CA SER A 195 -119.76 12.65 56.23
C SER A 195 -120.68 11.78 57.10
N SER A 196 -121.16 12.32 58.23
CA SER A 196 -121.89 11.59 59.29
C SER A 196 -123.12 12.36 59.80
N ILE A 197 -124.03 11.67 60.50
CA ILE A 197 -125.18 12.24 61.23
C ILE A 197 -125.30 11.52 62.59
N ALA A 198 -125.78 12.23 63.62
CA ALA A 198 -125.82 11.81 65.03
C ALA A 198 -127.20 11.24 65.49
N VAL A 199 -127.21 10.56 66.64
CA VAL A 199 -128.39 9.88 67.24
C VAL A 199 -128.48 10.20 68.77
N ASP A 200 -129.40 9.55 69.50
CA ASP A 200 -130.25 10.13 70.55
C ASP A 200 -130.11 9.50 71.96
N SER A 201 -130.77 10.05 72.98
CA SER A 201 -130.57 9.89 74.44
C SER A 201 -130.39 8.45 74.98
N VAL A 202 -131.03 7.43 74.42
CA VAL A 202 -130.79 6.02 74.84
C VAL A 202 -129.37 5.55 74.46
N GLU A 203 -128.79 6.13 73.41
CA GLU A 203 -127.37 5.98 73.14
C GLU A 203 -126.52 6.58 74.25
N VAL A 204 -126.91 7.62 75.00
CA VAL A 204 -126.04 8.22 76.03
C VAL A 204 -125.64 7.21 77.13
N ALA A 205 -126.49 6.23 77.44
CA ALA A 205 -126.13 5.14 78.33
C ALA A 205 -125.13 4.16 77.70
N LYS A 206 -125.40 3.71 76.45
CA LYS A 206 -124.48 2.85 75.68
C LYS A 206 -123.17 3.55 75.33
N LEU A 207 -123.20 4.86 75.16
CA LEU A 207 -122.07 5.75 74.94
C LEU A 207 -121.27 5.89 76.22
N LYS A 208 -121.86 5.93 77.43
CA LYS A 208 -121.06 5.88 78.67
C LYS A 208 -120.29 4.55 78.81
N GLU A 209 -120.94 3.42 78.54
CA GLU A 209 -120.27 2.11 78.55
C GLU A 209 -119.19 2.02 77.46
N ARG A 210 -119.50 2.48 76.24
CA ARG A 210 -118.60 2.52 75.08
C ARG A 210 -117.49 3.58 75.24
N ILE A 211 -117.73 4.66 75.96
CA ILE A 211 -116.72 5.66 76.38
C ILE A 211 -115.79 5.00 77.40
N SER A 212 -116.29 4.27 78.39
CA SER A 212 -115.40 3.58 79.34
C SER A 212 -114.58 2.47 78.68
N LEU A 213 -115.14 1.77 77.69
CA LEU A 213 -114.40 0.86 76.83
C LEU A 213 -113.35 1.60 75.96
N LEU A 214 -113.70 2.75 75.39
CA LEU A 214 -112.79 3.60 74.60
C LEU A 214 -111.70 4.25 75.46
N GLU A 215 -112.00 4.67 76.70
CA GLU A 215 -111.03 5.16 77.69
C GLU A 215 -110.01 4.08 78.01
N LYS A 216 -110.47 2.82 78.19
CA LYS A 216 -109.57 1.69 78.32
C LYS A 216 -108.75 1.45 77.05
N GLN A 217 -109.37 1.42 75.86
CA GLN A 217 -108.64 1.25 74.60
C GLN A 217 -107.64 2.38 74.33
N VAL A 218 -107.94 3.62 74.73
CA VAL A 218 -107.03 4.77 74.66
C VAL A 218 -105.90 4.62 75.69
N SER A 219 -106.16 4.10 76.88
CA SER A 219 -105.10 3.76 77.85
C SER A 219 -104.18 2.65 77.34
N ASP A 220 -104.76 1.55 76.85
CA ASP A 220 -104.02 0.39 76.33
C ASP A 220 -103.19 0.80 75.09
N THR A 221 -103.75 1.56 74.14
CA THR A 221 -103.01 2.08 72.97
C THR A 221 -102.02 3.20 73.31
N CYS A 222 -102.21 3.98 74.38
CA CYS A 222 -101.17 4.89 74.88
C CYS A 222 -99.96 4.10 75.40
N ILE A 223 -100.17 2.98 76.08
CA ILE A 223 -99.08 2.10 76.54
C ILE A 223 -98.35 1.48 75.33
N GLU A 224 -99.08 0.93 74.35
CA GLU A 224 -98.47 0.43 73.10
C GLU A 224 -97.68 1.51 72.37
N ARG A 225 -98.23 2.73 72.24
CA ARG A 225 -97.55 3.88 71.64
C ARG A 225 -96.25 4.21 72.36
N ASP A 226 -96.24 4.20 73.68
CA ASP A 226 -95.06 4.55 74.47
C ASP A 226 -93.98 3.45 74.41
N GLU A 227 -94.38 2.17 74.32
CA GLU A 227 -93.46 1.09 73.98
C GLU A 227 -92.91 1.23 72.55
N HIS A 228 -93.75 1.56 71.56
CA HIS A 228 -93.33 1.77 70.18
C HIS A 228 -92.38 2.97 70.06
N GLN A 229 -92.62 4.06 70.80
CA GLN A 229 -91.71 5.21 70.88
C GLN A 229 -90.38 4.79 71.51
N LYS A 230 -90.38 3.97 72.55
CA LYS A 230 -89.15 3.43 73.17
C LYS A 230 -88.38 2.50 72.22
N ARG A 231 -89.07 1.63 71.47
CA ARG A 231 -88.48 0.79 70.41
C ARG A 231 -87.86 1.67 69.31
N ALA A 232 -88.55 2.71 68.87
CA ALA A 232 -88.06 3.65 67.85
C ALA A 232 -86.82 4.44 68.31
N SER A 233 -86.79 4.91 69.56
CA SER A 233 -85.60 5.56 70.14
C SER A 233 -84.39 4.62 70.17
N ASN A 234 -84.57 3.36 70.58
CA ASN A 234 -83.49 2.36 70.56
C ASN A 234 -82.97 2.11 69.14
N LEU A 235 -83.88 1.90 68.16
CA LEU A 235 -83.53 1.70 66.75
C LEU A 235 -82.82 2.92 66.13
N CYS A 236 -83.09 4.14 66.62
CA CYS A 236 -82.35 5.32 66.21
C CYS A 236 -80.88 5.27 66.68
N VAL A 237 -80.63 4.87 67.93
CA VAL A 237 -79.26 4.71 68.46
C VAL A 237 -78.52 3.59 67.73
N GLU A 238 -79.19 2.46 67.47
CA GLU A 238 -78.61 1.34 66.69
C GLU A 238 -78.27 1.76 65.25
N ARG A 239 -79.13 2.55 64.59
CA ARG A 239 -78.84 3.15 63.28
C ARG A 239 -77.60 4.03 63.33
N ASP A 240 -77.51 4.93 64.30
CA ASP A 240 -76.43 5.92 64.39
C ASP A 240 -75.08 5.24 64.69
N GLU A 241 -75.08 4.16 65.49
CA GLU A 241 -73.89 3.33 65.72
C GLU A 241 -73.49 2.54 64.45
N LEU A 242 -74.45 2.08 63.65
CA LEU A 242 -74.18 1.41 62.37
C LEU A 242 -73.67 2.39 61.30
N GLU A 243 -74.20 3.61 61.23
CA GLU A 243 -73.76 4.67 60.31
C GLU A 243 -72.32 5.12 60.63
N PHE A 244 -71.97 5.22 61.91
CA PHE A 244 -70.58 5.41 62.36
C PHE A 244 -69.66 4.28 61.90
N LYS A 245 -70.03 3.01 62.14
CA LYS A 245 -69.22 1.84 61.73
C LYS A 245 -69.07 1.74 60.20
N LEU A 246 -70.10 2.08 59.45
CA LEU A 246 -70.08 2.09 57.98
C LEU A 246 -69.13 3.19 57.46
N SER A 247 -69.12 4.36 58.12
CA SER A 247 -68.16 5.43 57.85
C SER A 247 -66.71 5.00 58.15
N GLU A 248 -66.47 4.32 59.28
CA GLU A 248 -65.15 3.79 59.65
C GLU A 248 -64.66 2.72 58.66
N LEU A 249 -65.56 1.85 58.18
CA LEU A 249 -65.25 0.86 57.15
C LEU A 249 -64.97 1.50 55.79
N SER A 250 -65.69 2.56 55.41
CA SER A 250 -65.42 3.31 54.17
C SER A 250 -64.02 3.91 54.18
N SER A 251 -63.62 4.55 55.30
CA SER A 251 -62.25 5.09 55.46
C SER A 251 -61.19 4.01 55.26
N LYS A 252 -61.36 2.85 55.90
CA LYS A 252 -60.42 1.72 55.77
C LYS A 252 -60.40 1.12 54.36
N GLN A 253 -61.50 1.18 53.62
CA GLN A 253 -61.58 0.75 52.24
C GLN A 253 -60.83 1.72 51.29
N ASP A 254 -60.91 3.02 51.55
CA ASP A 254 -60.16 4.04 50.80
C ASP A 254 -58.65 3.99 51.11
N ASP A 255 -58.26 3.79 52.37
CA ASP A 255 -56.87 3.51 52.78
C ASP A 255 -56.32 2.26 52.05
N SER A 256 -57.12 1.19 51.99
CA SER A 256 -56.76 -0.05 51.28
C SER A 256 -56.61 0.18 49.78
N ARG A 257 -57.44 1.03 49.16
CA ARG A 257 -57.33 1.36 47.73
C ARG A 257 -56.04 2.14 47.45
N HIS A 258 -55.68 3.10 48.30
CA HIS A 258 -54.42 3.83 48.18
C HIS A 258 -53.19 2.91 48.37
N LEU A 259 -53.26 1.92 49.26
CA LEU A 259 -52.21 0.91 49.41
C LEU A 259 -52.10 -0.01 48.18
N GLU A 260 -53.22 -0.33 47.54
CA GLU A 260 -53.23 -1.10 46.28
C GLU A 260 -52.68 -0.29 45.10
N GLU A 261 -53.07 0.98 44.95
CA GLU A 261 -52.54 1.90 43.93
C GLU A 261 -51.02 2.12 44.06
N THR A 262 -50.53 2.33 45.30
CA THR A 262 -49.08 2.45 45.55
C THR A 262 -48.35 1.13 45.30
N THR A 263 -48.94 -0.01 45.64
CA THR A 263 -48.41 -1.34 45.29
C THR A 263 -48.34 -1.55 43.77
N GLN A 264 -49.38 -1.15 43.04
CA GLN A 264 -49.43 -1.21 41.57
C GLN A 264 -48.33 -0.35 40.93
N LYS A 265 -48.09 0.85 41.49
CA LYS A 265 -47.02 1.76 41.08
C LYS A 265 -45.61 1.19 41.34
N PHE A 266 -45.40 0.51 42.47
CA PHE A 266 -44.12 -0.19 42.71
C PHE A 266 -43.93 -1.38 41.77
N ARG A 267 -45.01 -2.13 41.43
CA ARG A 267 -44.93 -3.23 40.45
C ARG A 267 -44.55 -2.74 39.05
N SER A 268 -45.11 -1.62 38.58
CA SER A 268 -44.74 -1.08 37.27
C SER A 268 -43.29 -0.55 37.26
N GLN A 269 -42.85 0.11 38.33
CA GLN A 269 -41.44 0.52 38.49
C GLN A 269 -40.47 -0.67 38.49
N ILE A 270 -40.80 -1.76 39.21
CA ILE A 270 -40.00 -2.99 39.21
C ILE A 270 -39.93 -3.60 37.80
N SER A 271 -41.04 -3.63 37.07
CA SER A 271 -41.07 -4.11 35.68
C SER A 271 -40.20 -3.24 34.74
N THR A 272 -40.24 -1.92 34.86
CA THR A 272 -39.37 -1.01 34.10
C THR A 272 -37.88 -1.24 34.42
N LEU A 273 -37.53 -1.40 35.69
CA LEU A 273 -36.16 -1.68 36.12
C LEU A 273 -35.68 -3.07 35.64
N GLN A 274 -36.55 -4.08 35.65
CA GLN A 274 -36.24 -5.41 35.10
C GLN A 274 -35.97 -5.37 33.59
N GLN A 275 -36.74 -4.57 32.84
CA GLN A 275 -36.50 -4.35 31.42
C GLN A 275 -35.15 -3.65 31.18
N GLN A 276 -34.86 -2.56 31.90
CA GLN A 276 -33.57 -1.86 31.82
C GLN A 276 -32.38 -2.77 32.14
N VAL A 277 -32.49 -3.63 33.15
CA VAL A 277 -31.45 -4.63 33.46
C VAL A 277 -31.33 -5.68 32.34
N SER A 278 -32.42 -6.11 31.72
CA SER A 278 -32.38 -7.03 30.57
C SER A 278 -31.66 -6.42 29.37
N ASP A 279 -31.88 -5.13 29.09
CA ASP A 279 -31.25 -4.45 27.95
C ASP A 279 -29.77 -4.13 28.21
N LEU A 280 -29.42 -3.67 29.42
CA LEU A 280 -28.01 -3.49 29.83
C LEU A 280 -27.20 -4.81 29.80
N LEU A 281 -27.84 -5.96 30.06
CA LEU A 281 -27.19 -7.27 29.91
C LEU A 281 -26.90 -7.60 28.44
N LYS A 282 -27.80 -7.26 27.51
CA LYS A 282 -27.58 -7.42 26.06
C LYS A 282 -26.46 -6.51 25.57
N GLU A 283 -26.42 -5.26 26.03
CA GLU A 283 -25.33 -4.32 25.72
C GLU A 283 -23.98 -4.83 26.23
N ARG A 284 -23.91 -5.31 27.48
CA ARG A 284 -22.71 -5.95 28.04
C ARG A 284 -22.21 -7.12 27.17
N ASP A 285 -23.12 -7.98 26.71
CA ASP A 285 -22.75 -9.17 25.95
C ASP A 285 -22.34 -8.81 24.50
N GLY A 286 -22.94 -7.77 23.92
CA GLY A 286 -22.48 -7.15 22.68
C GLY A 286 -21.09 -6.50 22.79
N LEU A 287 -20.80 -5.84 23.92
CA LEU A 287 -19.47 -5.29 24.19
C LEU A 287 -18.43 -6.39 24.42
N TYR A 288 -18.78 -7.48 25.14
CA TYR A 288 -17.87 -8.60 25.38
C TYR A 288 -17.47 -9.29 24.07
N THR A 289 -18.45 -9.61 23.22
CA THR A 289 -18.21 -10.20 21.89
C THR A 289 -17.43 -9.26 20.96
N SER A 290 -17.61 -7.95 21.09
CA SER A 290 -16.79 -6.95 20.37
C SER A 290 -15.34 -6.95 20.86
N ILE A 291 -15.11 -7.03 22.18
CA ILE A 291 -13.77 -7.13 22.78
C ILE A 291 -13.08 -8.44 22.36
N GLU A 292 -13.81 -9.56 22.26
CA GLU A 292 -13.27 -10.84 21.75
C GLU A 292 -12.96 -10.82 20.24
N ALA A 293 -13.64 -9.97 19.46
CA ALA A 293 -13.32 -9.75 18.05
C ALA A 293 -12.06 -8.89 17.89
N GLU A 294 -11.97 -7.76 18.60
CA GLU A 294 -10.79 -6.89 18.62
C GLU A 294 -9.56 -7.65 19.14
N SER A 295 -9.72 -8.43 20.22
CA SER A 295 -8.66 -9.28 20.77
C SER A 295 -8.27 -10.46 19.87
N ARG A 296 -8.97 -10.72 18.75
CA ARG A 296 -8.52 -11.63 17.68
C ARG A 296 -7.80 -10.85 16.58
N SER A 297 -8.40 -9.76 16.09
CA SER A 297 -7.80 -8.81 15.14
C SER A 297 -6.39 -8.38 15.58
N GLN A 298 -6.21 -7.98 16.84
CA GLN A 298 -4.90 -7.62 17.40
C GLN A 298 -3.90 -8.80 17.35
N ARG A 299 -4.32 -10.03 17.66
CA ARG A 299 -3.45 -11.22 17.63
C ARG A 299 -3.08 -11.63 16.20
N GLU A 300 -3.96 -11.39 15.24
CA GLU A 300 -3.70 -11.60 13.82
C GLU A 300 -2.66 -10.57 13.33
N ALA A 301 -2.87 -9.27 13.59
CA ALA A 301 -1.89 -8.21 13.27
C ALA A 301 -0.54 -8.40 14.01
N GLU A 302 -0.54 -8.89 15.25
CA GLU A 302 0.65 -9.26 15.99
C GLU A 302 1.37 -10.49 15.41
N ASN A 303 0.71 -11.33 14.62
CA ASN A 303 1.37 -12.45 13.93
C ASN A 303 1.89 -12.00 12.57
N ASP A 304 1.11 -11.23 11.80
CA ASP A 304 1.53 -10.64 10.52
C ASP A 304 2.80 -9.78 10.69
N THR A 305 2.88 -9.00 11.77
CA THR A 305 4.08 -8.20 12.09
C THR A 305 5.28 -9.05 12.50
N LYS A 306 5.08 -10.19 13.16
CA LYS A 306 6.16 -11.17 13.44
C LYS A 306 6.64 -11.85 12.16
N GLU A 307 5.73 -12.22 11.26
CA GLU A 307 6.10 -12.78 9.97
C GLU A 307 6.87 -11.77 9.11
N ALA A 308 6.40 -10.52 9.02
CA ALA A 308 7.09 -9.45 8.30
C ALA A 308 8.50 -9.17 8.88
N GLN A 309 8.66 -9.25 10.21
CA GLN A 309 9.98 -9.15 10.86
C GLN A 309 10.89 -10.33 10.50
N GLU A 310 10.38 -11.56 10.47
CA GLU A 310 11.15 -12.75 10.11
C GLU A 310 11.49 -12.80 8.60
N GLN A 311 10.57 -12.39 7.72
CA GLN A 311 10.85 -12.18 6.31
C GLN A 311 11.96 -11.13 6.12
N THR A 312 11.90 -10.00 6.85
CA THR A 312 12.95 -8.96 6.84
C THR A 312 14.29 -9.50 7.35
N ARG A 313 14.29 -10.30 8.42
CA ARG A 313 15.49 -10.96 8.97
C ARG A 313 16.14 -11.89 7.96
N ASN A 314 15.34 -12.70 7.26
CA ASN A 314 15.82 -13.62 6.23
C ASN A 314 16.33 -12.88 4.98
N ALA A 315 15.67 -11.80 4.57
CA ALA A 315 16.15 -10.93 3.52
C ALA A 315 17.52 -10.31 3.87
N LEU A 316 17.72 -9.83 5.10
CA LEU A 316 18.99 -9.27 5.57
C LEU A 316 20.10 -10.32 5.67
N SER A 317 19.79 -11.53 6.13
CA SER A 317 20.72 -12.68 6.09
C SER A 317 21.14 -13.02 4.65
N SER A 318 20.20 -12.96 3.70
CA SER A 318 20.45 -13.18 2.28
C SER A 318 21.34 -12.08 1.67
N THR A 319 21.10 -10.81 1.97
CA THR A 319 21.94 -9.70 1.47
C THR A 319 23.34 -9.73 2.09
N GLN A 320 23.49 -10.07 3.37
CA GLN A 320 24.78 -10.28 4.01
C GLN A 320 25.56 -11.44 3.36
N THR A 321 24.87 -12.53 3.01
CA THR A 321 25.44 -13.66 2.25
C THR A 321 25.86 -13.24 0.83
N ALA A 322 25.10 -12.36 0.18
CA ALA A 322 25.44 -11.81 -1.13
C ALA A 322 26.66 -10.88 -1.08
N LEU A 323 26.77 -10.02 -0.06
CA LEU A 323 27.92 -9.15 0.17
C LEU A 323 29.21 -9.95 0.38
N ALA A 324 29.19 -11.00 1.22
CA ALA A 324 30.34 -11.87 1.42
C ALA A 324 30.79 -12.60 0.14
N ARG A 325 29.84 -12.94 -0.76
CA ARG A 325 30.16 -13.49 -2.09
C ARG A 325 30.76 -12.43 -3.01
N PHE A 326 30.29 -11.19 -2.95
CA PHE A 326 30.85 -10.07 -3.71
C PHE A 326 32.28 -9.75 -3.27
N GLU A 327 32.55 -9.70 -1.96
CA GLU A 327 33.89 -9.53 -1.39
C GLU A 327 34.85 -10.68 -1.79
N GLN A 328 34.37 -11.93 -1.79
CA GLN A 328 35.16 -13.05 -2.33
C GLN A 328 35.41 -12.90 -3.84
N ALA A 329 34.48 -12.33 -4.61
CA ALA A 329 34.64 -12.11 -6.05
C ALA A 329 35.62 -10.96 -6.35
N THR A 330 35.57 -9.84 -5.62
CA THR A 330 36.53 -8.74 -5.78
C THR A 330 37.94 -9.17 -5.38
N LYS A 331 38.10 -9.97 -4.31
CA LYS A 331 39.39 -10.56 -3.97
C LYS A 331 39.95 -11.46 -5.09
N ARG A 332 39.11 -12.34 -5.67
CA ARG A 332 39.51 -13.18 -6.82
C ARG A 332 39.88 -12.36 -8.05
N LEU A 333 39.23 -11.22 -8.28
CA LEU A 333 39.56 -10.30 -9.37
C LEU A 333 40.92 -9.62 -9.12
N ALA A 334 41.21 -9.19 -7.89
CA ALA A 334 42.53 -8.68 -7.53
C ALA A 334 43.64 -9.74 -7.73
N GLU A 335 43.44 -10.96 -7.22
CA GLU A 335 44.36 -12.09 -7.43
C GLU A 335 44.54 -12.45 -8.93
N ALA A 336 43.52 -12.21 -9.76
CA ALA A 336 43.62 -12.41 -11.21
C ALA A 336 44.39 -11.30 -11.91
N ASN A 337 44.19 -10.03 -11.51
CA ASN A 337 44.94 -8.88 -12.02
C ASN A 337 46.41 -8.95 -11.63
N GLU A 338 46.75 -9.34 -10.40
CA GLU A 338 48.14 -9.58 -9.98
C GLU A 338 48.83 -10.63 -10.88
N ARG A 339 48.14 -11.73 -11.20
CA ARG A 339 48.65 -12.78 -12.11
C ARG A 339 48.78 -12.28 -13.55
N TYR A 340 47.84 -11.47 -14.02
CA TYR A 340 47.92 -10.84 -15.35
C TYR A 340 49.15 -9.93 -15.43
N ASN A 341 49.29 -8.99 -14.51
CA ASN A 341 50.42 -8.04 -14.45
C ASN A 341 51.76 -8.78 -14.34
N ALA A 342 51.85 -9.85 -13.54
CA ALA A 342 53.04 -10.70 -13.44
C ALA A 342 53.35 -11.45 -14.74
N SER A 343 52.33 -11.92 -15.46
CA SER A 343 52.49 -12.56 -16.78
C SER A 343 52.90 -11.55 -17.85
N GLU A 344 52.39 -10.32 -17.79
CA GLU A 344 52.77 -9.22 -18.68
C GLU A 344 54.20 -8.74 -18.44
N ALA A 345 54.64 -8.68 -17.17
CA ALA A 345 56.03 -8.44 -16.80
C ALA A 345 56.98 -9.55 -17.32
N ASP A 346 56.58 -10.83 -17.22
CA ASP A 346 57.33 -11.96 -17.78
C ASP A 346 57.36 -11.92 -19.32
N HIS A 347 56.25 -11.58 -19.98
CA HIS A 347 56.20 -11.42 -21.44
C HIS A 347 57.05 -10.24 -21.94
N THR A 348 57.02 -9.10 -21.27
CA THR A 348 57.83 -7.93 -21.63
C THR A 348 59.32 -8.18 -21.37
N ALA A 349 59.70 -8.84 -20.26
CA ALA A 349 61.07 -9.28 -20.02
C ALA A 349 61.55 -10.27 -21.10
N LYS A 350 60.71 -11.23 -21.49
CA LYS A 350 61.01 -12.17 -22.60
C LYS A 350 61.13 -11.45 -23.94
N ALA A 351 60.32 -10.43 -24.21
CA ALA A 351 60.43 -9.60 -25.42
C ALA A 351 61.73 -8.79 -25.43
N GLN A 352 62.13 -8.17 -24.31
CA GLN A 352 63.42 -7.50 -24.18
C GLN A 352 64.60 -8.46 -24.43
N ILE A 353 64.56 -9.67 -23.86
CA ILE A 353 65.56 -10.73 -24.09
C ILE A 353 65.58 -11.21 -25.55
N ALA A 354 64.45 -11.18 -26.26
CA ALA A 354 64.39 -11.46 -27.69
C ALA A 354 65.01 -10.32 -28.51
N HIS A 355 64.73 -9.05 -28.17
CA HIS A 355 65.29 -7.88 -28.85
C HIS A 355 66.80 -7.74 -28.67
N THR A 356 67.36 -8.02 -27.47
CA THR A 356 68.81 -8.00 -27.27
C THR A 356 69.51 -9.07 -28.11
N LYS A 357 69.01 -10.31 -28.09
CA LYS A 357 69.53 -11.41 -28.93
C LYS A 357 69.40 -11.12 -30.43
N LEU A 358 68.33 -10.46 -30.86
CA LEU A 358 68.14 -10.05 -32.26
C LEU A 358 69.18 -8.98 -32.64
N SER A 359 69.42 -7.98 -31.80
CA SER A 359 70.47 -6.96 -32.01
C SER A 359 71.89 -7.57 -32.02
N GLU A 360 72.15 -8.59 -31.19
CA GLU A 360 73.40 -9.34 -31.20
C GLU A 360 73.58 -10.16 -32.49
N ALA A 361 72.50 -10.76 -33.00
CA ALA A 361 72.48 -11.46 -34.28
C ALA A 361 72.69 -10.50 -35.46
N GLU A 362 72.06 -9.32 -35.45
CA GLU A 362 72.26 -8.26 -36.47
C GLU A 362 73.70 -7.75 -36.48
N LYS A 363 74.31 -7.51 -35.30
CA LYS A 363 75.74 -7.15 -35.19
C LYS A 363 76.63 -8.25 -35.76
N SER A 364 76.35 -9.51 -35.44
CA SER A 364 77.09 -10.69 -35.92
C SER A 364 76.97 -10.88 -37.44
N LEU A 365 75.78 -10.65 -38.00
CA LEU A 365 75.51 -10.66 -39.44
C LEU A 365 76.26 -9.51 -40.14
N SER A 366 76.23 -8.30 -39.58
CA SER A 366 76.94 -7.13 -40.09
C SER A 366 78.46 -7.38 -40.15
N THR A 367 79.06 -7.98 -39.10
CA THR A 367 80.47 -8.37 -39.14
C THR A 367 80.75 -9.40 -40.24
N SER A 368 79.91 -10.44 -40.38
CA SER A 368 80.07 -11.46 -41.43
C SER A 368 79.90 -10.89 -42.84
N GLU A 369 79.01 -9.91 -43.04
CA GLU A 369 78.92 -9.16 -44.30
C GLU A 369 80.19 -8.36 -44.59
N THR A 370 80.79 -7.71 -43.59
CA THR A 370 82.04 -6.97 -43.83
C THR A 370 83.20 -7.90 -44.17
N GLU A 371 83.30 -9.07 -43.53
CA GLU A 371 84.27 -10.11 -43.86
C GLU A 371 84.05 -10.67 -45.28
N LEU A 372 82.80 -10.88 -45.71
CA LEU A 372 82.46 -11.26 -47.08
C LEU A 372 82.84 -10.19 -48.11
N ARG A 373 82.66 -8.90 -47.78
CA ARG A 373 83.11 -7.78 -48.64
C ARG A 373 84.63 -7.72 -48.73
N ILE A 374 85.34 -7.88 -47.60
CA ILE A 374 86.81 -7.92 -47.53
C ILE A 374 87.35 -9.09 -48.36
N THR A 375 86.95 -10.33 -48.06
CA THR A 375 87.43 -11.53 -48.77
C THR A 375 87.06 -11.53 -50.26
N SER A 376 85.93 -10.94 -50.64
CA SER A 376 85.58 -10.70 -52.06
C SER A 376 86.52 -9.70 -52.72
N SER A 377 86.85 -8.59 -52.03
CA SER A 377 87.82 -7.60 -52.53
C SER A 377 89.23 -8.20 -52.68
N GLU A 378 89.69 -8.99 -51.71
CA GLU A 378 90.97 -9.70 -51.76
C GLU A 378 91.01 -10.71 -52.90
N ARG A 379 89.94 -11.52 -53.07
CA ARG A 379 89.79 -12.46 -54.20
C ARG A 379 89.84 -11.75 -55.54
N ASN A 380 89.36 -10.51 -55.63
CA ASN A 380 89.45 -9.68 -56.85
C ASN A 380 90.86 -9.10 -57.04
N LEU A 381 91.52 -8.68 -55.97
CA LEU A 381 92.90 -8.17 -55.98
C LEU A 381 93.91 -9.27 -56.34
N LEU A 382 93.72 -10.49 -55.83
CA LEU A 382 94.44 -11.70 -56.22
C LEU A 382 94.18 -12.07 -57.68
N ARG A 383 92.93 -12.00 -58.17
CA ARG A 383 92.62 -12.21 -59.60
C ARG A 383 93.25 -11.15 -60.51
N LYS A 384 93.42 -9.91 -60.04
CA LYS A 384 94.18 -8.86 -60.76
C LYS A 384 95.67 -9.19 -60.81
N ARG A 385 96.30 -9.44 -59.66
CA ARG A 385 97.72 -9.85 -59.57
C ARG A 385 98.02 -11.08 -60.42
N TRP A 386 97.15 -12.10 -60.40
CA TRP A 386 97.31 -13.30 -61.22
C TRP A 386 97.24 -13.01 -62.74
N LYS A 387 96.40 -12.07 -63.19
CA LYS A 387 96.40 -11.63 -64.59
C LYS A 387 97.70 -10.90 -64.95
N GLU A 388 98.18 -10.01 -64.09
CA GLU A 388 99.43 -9.28 -64.26
C GLU A 388 100.64 -10.24 -64.30
N GLU A 389 100.70 -11.22 -63.40
CA GLU A 389 101.76 -12.23 -63.36
C GLU A 389 101.70 -13.19 -64.55
N LYS A 390 100.49 -13.55 -65.02
CA LYS A 390 100.32 -14.31 -66.27
C LYS A 390 100.83 -13.53 -67.50
N VAL A 391 100.66 -12.21 -67.54
CA VAL A 391 101.22 -11.36 -68.60
C VAL A 391 102.75 -11.30 -68.51
N LYS A 392 103.33 -11.10 -67.31
CA LYS A 392 104.80 -11.18 -67.13
C LYS A 392 105.36 -12.53 -67.56
N SER A 393 104.76 -13.62 -67.11
CA SER A 393 105.15 -14.99 -67.49
C SER A 393 105.04 -15.22 -69.00
N SER A 394 104.01 -14.67 -69.66
CA SER A 394 103.89 -14.70 -71.13
C SER A 394 104.93 -13.84 -71.85
N ASN A 395 105.44 -12.77 -71.23
CA ASN A 395 106.51 -11.95 -71.79
C ASN A 395 107.87 -12.63 -71.60
N LEU A 396 108.16 -13.18 -70.42
CA LEU A 396 109.34 -14.01 -70.16
C LEU A 396 109.40 -15.23 -71.08
N ALA A 397 108.26 -15.84 -71.42
CA ALA A 397 108.21 -16.93 -72.40
C ALA A 397 108.62 -16.46 -73.80
N LYS A 398 108.18 -15.27 -74.25
CA LYS A 398 108.64 -14.68 -75.52
C LYS A 398 110.12 -14.34 -75.49
N GLU A 399 110.61 -13.75 -74.41
CA GLU A 399 112.02 -13.42 -74.21
C GLU A 399 112.91 -14.69 -74.26
N ILE A 400 112.43 -15.81 -73.70
CA ILE A 400 113.08 -17.13 -73.82
C ILE A 400 113.09 -17.63 -75.28
N ASP A 401 112.00 -17.45 -76.04
CA ASP A 401 111.94 -17.87 -77.44
C ASP A 401 112.75 -16.94 -78.38
N GLU A 402 112.84 -15.64 -78.08
CA GLU A 402 113.74 -14.69 -78.72
C GLU A 402 115.21 -15.03 -78.44
N LEU A 403 115.55 -15.40 -77.19
CA LEU A 403 116.89 -15.88 -76.83
C LEU A 403 117.23 -17.22 -77.51
N LYS A 404 116.27 -18.13 -77.71
CA LYS A 404 116.49 -19.33 -78.56
C LYS A 404 116.79 -18.94 -80.00
N LEU A 405 116.04 -17.99 -80.57
CA LEU A 405 116.27 -17.52 -81.94
C LEU A 405 117.68 -16.93 -82.11
N VAL A 406 118.18 -16.19 -81.11
CA VAL A 406 119.58 -15.71 -81.07
C VAL A 406 120.57 -16.88 -80.99
N ILE A 407 120.34 -17.88 -80.14
CA ILE A 407 121.22 -19.06 -80.01
C ILE A 407 121.28 -19.89 -81.30
N ASP A 408 120.15 -20.07 -81.99
CA ASP A 408 120.12 -20.82 -83.24
C ASP A 408 120.67 -20.01 -84.44
N LEU A 409 120.59 -18.67 -84.39
CA LEU A 409 121.36 -17.79 -85.27
C LEU A 409 122.87 -17.91 -85.03
N GLU A 410 123.34 -17.86 -83.77
CA GLU A 410 124.76 -18.07 -83.43
C GLU A 410 125.27 -19.46 -83.88
N ARG A 411 124.43 -20.49 -83.80
CA ARG A 411 124.74 -21.82 -84.35
C ARG A 411 124.88 -21.79 -85.86
N SER A 412 123.97 -21.13 -86.58
CA SER A 412 124.03 -21.03 -88.05
C SER A 412 125.30 -20.32 -88.56
N VAL A 413 125.82 -19.35 -87.81
CA VAL A 413 127.10 -18.67 -88.11
C VAL A 413 128.31 -19.57 -87.84
N LYS A 414 128.19 -20.53 -86.92
CA LYS A 414 129.31 -21.39 -86.48
C LYS A 414 129.72 -22.45 -87.51
N ASP A 415 128.81 -22.87 -88.37
CA ASP A 415 129.05 -23.89 -89.41
C ASP A 415 129.62 -23.32 -90.72
N THR A 416 129.89 -22.01 -90.80
CA THR A 416 130.51 -21.35 -91.97
C THR A 416 131.96 -20.87 -91.75
N VAL A 417 132.65 -21.39 -90.72
CA VAL A 417 134.12 -21.23 -90.56
C VAL A 417 134.86 -22.36 -91.30
N PRO A 418 135.62 -22.07 -92.39
CA PRO A 418 136.22 -23.11 -93.23
C PRO A 418 137.21 -24.04 -92.51
N THR A 419 137.22 -25.31 -92.92
CA THR A 419 138.12 -26.35 -92.37
C THR A 419 139.59 -25.98 -92.50
N THR A 420 139.97 -25.29 -93.58
CA THR A 420 141.34 -24.78 -93.80
C THR A 420 141.82 -23.90 -92.65
N VAL A 421 141.00 -22.95 -92.19
CA VAL A 421 141.33 -22.05 -91.06
C VAL A 421 141.42 -22.84 -89.75
N ARG A 422 140.60 -23.88 -89.58
CA ARG A 422 140.64 -24.79 -88.42
C ARG A 422 141.96 -25.57 -88.36
N ASP A 423 142.41 -26.09 -89.49
CA ASP A 423 143.67 -26.85 -89.59
C ASP A 423 144.91 -25.94 -89.64
N GLU A 424 144.76 -24.66 -89.99
CA GLU A 424 145.81 -23.63 -89.86
C GLU A 424 145.98 -23.20 -88.40
N LEU A 425 144.89 -22.90 -87.69
CA LEU A 425 144.91 -22.62 -86.25
C LEU A 425 145.38 -23.84 -85.44
N LYS A 426 145.06 -25.06 -85.87
CA LYS A 426 145.58 -26.28 -85.24
C LYS A 426 147.08 -26.44 -85.44
N ARG A 427 147.60 -26.21 -86.66
CA ARG A 427 149.05 -26.19 -86.91
C ARG A 427 149.77 -25.08 -86.16
N ALA A 428 149.17 -23.88 -86.06
CA ALA A 428 149.71 -22.79 -85.25
C ALA A 428 149.74 -23.14 -83.76
N LEU A 429 148.68 -23.74 -83.22
CA LEU A 429 148.61 -24.19 -81.83
C LEU A 429 149.58 -25.35 -81.54
N GLU A 430 149.75 -26.30 -82.47
CA GLU A 430 150.71 -27.40 -82.33
C GLU A 430 152.17 -26.91 -82.45
N ALA A 431 152.43 -25.88 -83.27
CA ALA A 431 153.73 -25.21 -83.33
C ALA A 431 154.02 -24.40 -82.05
N GLU A 432 153.07 -23.60 -81.57
CA GLU A 432 153.12 -22.92 -80.26
C GLU A 432 153.35 -23.92 -79.12
N GLN A 433 152.64 -25.06 -79.10
CA GLN A 433 152.83 -26.07 -78.05
C GLN A 433 154.16 -26.84 -78.17
N ALA A 434 154.73 -26.97 -79.37
CA ALA A 434 156.08 -27.48 -79.57
C ALA A 434 157.14 -26.47 -79.09
N GLU A 435 156.96 -25.18 -79.41
CA GLU A 435 157.87 -24.11 -79.02
C GLU A 435 157.78 -23.81 -77.51
N VAL A 436 156.59 -23.85 -76.91
CA VAL A 436 156.40 -23.84 -75.45
C VAL A 436 157.04 -25.06 -74.80
N LYS A 437 157.01 -26.26 -75.41
CA LYS A 437 157.78 -27.40 -74.89
C LYS A 437 159.29 -27.21 -75.05
N ARG A 438 159.77 -26.55 -76.10
CA ARG A 438 161.20 -26.21 -76.27
C ARG A 438 161.64 -25.22 -75.20
N LEU A 439 160.92 -24.10 -75.07
CA LEU A 439 161.14 -23.05 -74.10
C LEU A 439 160.98 -23.51 -72.65
N ASN A 440 160.04 -24.42 -72.34
CA ASN A 440 159.88 -24.92 -70.97
C ASN A 440 161.00 -25.91 -70.58
N ASN A 441 161.59 -26.64 -71.55
CA ASN A 441 162.81 -27.44 -71.33
C ASN A 441 164.07 -26.57 -71.19
N GLU A 442 164.11 -25.38 -71.80
CA GLU A 442 165.15 -24.37 -71.56
C GLU A 442 164.92 -23.64 -70.22
N LEU A 443 163.66 -23.40 -69.85
CA LEU A 443 163.26 -22.82 -68.58
C LEU A 443 163.63 -23.75 -67.42
N GLU A 444 163.35 -25.05 -67.48
CA GLU A 444 163.80 -26.01 -66.46
C GLU A 444 165.34 -26.09 -66.32
N LYS A 445 166.09 -25.81 -67.38
CA LYS A 445 167.56 -25.70 -67.32
C LYS A 445 168.00 -24.39 -66.64
N SER A 446 167.36 -23.28 -66.96
CA SER A 446 167.64 -21.97 -66.34
C SER A 446 167.13 -21.87 -64.89
N GLN A 447 166.02 -22.52 -64.55
CA GLN A 447 165.48 -22.56 -63.18
C GLN A 447 166.45 -23.25 -62.20
N ARG A 448 167.36 -24.09 -62.70
CA ARG A 448 168.44 -24.73 -61.93
C ARG A 448 169.70 -23.86 -61.81
N SER A 449 169.86 -22.81 -62.61
CA SER A 449 170.98 -21.85 -62.50
C SER A 449 170.59 -20.54 -61.79
N VAL A 450 169.31 -20.16 -61.78
CA VAL A 450 168.78 -18.95 -61.13
C VAL A 450 168.31 -19.23 -59.69
N ASN A 451 168.94 -20.19 -59.01
CA ASN A 451 168.76 -20.43 -57.57
C ASN A 451 169.52 -19.39 -56.70
N ASN A 452 169.68 -18.16 -57.23
CA ASN A 452 170.37 -17.02 -56.67
C ASN A 452 169.57 -15.73 -57.00
N ALA A 453 169.37 -14.85 -56.01
CA ALA A 453 168.81 -13.49 -56.10
C ALA A 453 167.27 -13.28 -56.24
N ALA A 454 166.58 -13.28 -55.09
CA ALA A 454 166.02 -12.06 -54.45
C ALA A 454 164.77 -11.28 -54.98
N THR A 455 163.59 -11.58 -54.38
CA THR A 455 162.67 -10.68 -53.60
C THR A 455 161.83 -9.47 -54.15
N ILE A 456 160.67 -9.25 -53.48
CA ILE A 456 160.02 -7.97 -53.02
C ILE A 456 158.66 -7.43 -53.63
N ASN A 457 157.57 -7.72 -52.87
CA ASN A 457 156.47 -6.87 -52.31
C ASN A 457 155.35 -6.12 -53.10
N ALA A 458 154.27 -5.80 -52.35
CA ALA A 458 153.08 -4.95 -52.59
C ALA A 458 152.57 -4.39 -51.21
N ALA A 459 151.41 -3.76 -50.91
CA ALA A 459 150.12 -3.43 -51.57
C ALA A 459 149.38 -2.29 -50.79
N THR A 460 148.17 -1.83 -51.19
CA THR A 460 147.37 -0.77 -50.49
C THR A 460 145.83 -0.91 -50.58
N SER A 461 145.06 -0.12 -49.80
CA SER A 461 143.62 -0.32 -49.48
C SER A 461 142.72 0.96 -49.47
N MET A 462 141.46 0.85 -49.02
CA MET A 462 140.34 1.81 -49.22
C MET A 462 139.99 2.67 -47.97
N SER A 463 139.29 3.81 -48.12
CA SER A 463 139.37 4.96 -47.18
C SER A 463 138.09 5.38 -46.42
N GLN A 464 138.27 6.26 -45.42
CA GLN A 464 137.29 6.69 -44.41
C GLN A 464 136.03 7.38 -44.95
N VAL A 465 136.14 8.23 -45.99
CA VAL A 465 135.07 9.18 -46.42
C VAL A 465 133.78 8.47 -46.86
N GLN A 466 133.84 7.19 -47.19
CA GLN A 466 132.67 6.36 -47.52
C GLN A 466 131.83 5.96 -46.29
N ARG A 467 132.38 6.04 -45.05
CA ARG A 467 131.64 5.71 -43.83
C ARG A 467 130.73 6.85 -43.36
N ASP A 468 131.21 8.08 -43.43
CA ASP A 468 130.53 9.22 -42.78
C ASP A 468 129.20 9.57 -43.48
N ARG A 469 129.13 9.40 -44.82
CA ARG A 469 127.92 9.59 -45.63
C ARG A 469 126.74 8.67 -45.25
N LEU A 470 127.01 7.51 -44.65
CA LEU A 470 125.95 6.58 -44.21
C LEU A 470 125.27 7.05 -42.91
N TYR A 471 126.00 7.72 -42.02
CA TYR A 471 125.44 8.25 -40.77
C TYR A 471 124.54 9.47 -41.00
N GLU A 472 124.89 10.33 -41.95
CA GLU A 472 124.13 11.53 -42.28
C GLU A 472 122.74 11.18 -42.86
N SER A 473 122.69 10.20 -43.77
CA SER A 473 121.42 9.68 -44.33
C SER A 473 120.51 9.05 -43.28
N LEU A 474 121.07 8.41 -42.24
CA LEU A 474 120.30 7.78 -41.17
C LEU A 474 119.71 8.82 -40.19
N GLY A 475 120.39 9.96 -40.02
CA GLY A 475 119.90 11.08 -39.20
C GLY A 475 118.66 11.76 -39.79
N ALA A 476 118.61 11.92 -41.11
CA ALA A 476 117.49 12.56 -41.81
C ALA A 476 116.16 11.81 -41.61
N GLU A 477 116.15 10.49 -41.84
CA GLU A 477 114.92 9.69 -41.78
C GLU A 477 114.40 9.52 -40.33
N LYS A 478 115.29 9.58 -39.33
CA LYS A 478 114.89 9.61 -37.90
C LYS A 478 114.03 10.84 -37.56
N ASN A 479 114.37 12.02 -38.09
CA ASN A 479 113.60 13.25 -37.82
C ASN A 479 112.21 13.22 -38.48
N LYS A 480 112.09 12.56 -39.64
CA LYS A 480 110.82 12.36 -40.36
C LYS A 480 109.82 11.53 -39.55
N VAL A 481 110.28 10.44 -38.92
CA VAL A 481 109.47 9.62 -37.99
C VAL A 481 108.99 10.43 -36.78
N ILE A 482 109.84 11.32 -36.24
CA ILE A 482 109.48 12.18 -35.10
C ILE A 482 108.34 13.16 -35.46
N ASN A 483 108.35 13.74 -36.66
CA ASN A 483 107.27 14.64 -37.09
C ASN A 483 105.95 13.90 -37.33
N LEU A 484 105.97 12.75 -38.03
CA LEU A 484 104.78 11.91 -38.21
C LEU A 484 104.16 11.45 -36.88
N THR A 485 104.99 11.25 -35.84
CA THR A 485 104.52 10.93 -34.48
C THR A 485 103.76 12.11 -33.86
N LYS A 486 104.25 13.36 -34.02
CA LYS A 486 103.57 14.57 -33.52
C LYS A 486 102.23 14.82 -34.22
N GLU A 487 102.16 14.59 -35.53
CA GLU A 487 100.93 14.73 -36.32
C GLU A 487 99.85 13.75 -35.85
N ARG A 488 100.19 12.46 -35.68
CA ARG A 488 99.32 11.44 -35.07
C ARG A 488 98.79 11.88 -33.71
N ASP A 489 99.67 12.39 -32.86
CA ASP A 489 99.34 12.81 -31.50
C ASP A 489 98.50 14.10 -31.47
N GLN A 490 98.49 14.90 -32.53
CA GLN A 490 97.58 16.03 -32.68
C GLN A 490 96.20 15.58 -33.17
N VAL A 491 96.13 14.74 -34.20
CA VAL A 491 94.85 14.16 -34.70
C VAL A 491 94.11 13.41 -33.58
N THR A 492 94.84 12.75 -32.69
CA THR A 492 94.25 12.05 -31.53
C THR A 492 93.58 13.05 -30.56
N ARG A 493 94.25 14.17 -30.25
CA ARG A 493 93.70 15.24 -29.38
C ARG A 493 92.50 15.97 -30.01
N GLU A 494 92.45 16.10 -31.33
CA GLU A 494 91.29 16.66 -32.04
C GLU A 494 90.12 15.67 -32.02
N LYS A 495 90.36 14.38 -32.27
CA LYS A 495 89.36 13.31 -32.16
C LYS A 495 88.78 13.21 -30.75
N ASP A 496 89.62 13.31 -29.70
CA ASP A 496 89.16 13.28 -28.30
C ASP A 496 88.34 14.53 -27.91
N ARG A 497 88.64 15.71 -28.48
CA ARG A 497 87.80 16.92 -28.33
C ARG A 497 86.41 16.75 -28.96
N LEU A 498 86.36 16.26 -30.20
CA LEU A 498 85.08 16.02 -30.89
C LEU A 498 84.23 14.97 -30.15
N TRP A 499 84.87 13.92 -29.61
CA TRP A 499 84.18 12.92 -28.81
C TRP A 499 83.58 13.50 -27.53
N LYS A 500 84.28 14.42 -26.86
CA LYS A 500 83.72 15.14 -25.71
C LYS A 500 82.54 16.02 -26.10
N GLN A 501 82.64 16.80 -27.17
CA GLN A 501 81.55 17.66 -27.64
C GLN A 501 80.28 16.86 -27.99
N LEU A 502 80.45 15.66 -28.58
CA LEU A 502 79.34 14.76 -28.86
C LEU A 502 78.66 14.24 -27.59
N ASN A 503 79.43 13.89 -26.56
CA ASN A 503 78.88 13.53 -25.25
C ASN A 503 78.15 14.70 -24.59
N ASP A 504 78.75 15.89 -24.58
CA ASP A 504 78.15 17.09 -23.99
C ASP A 504 76.79 17.41 -24.68
N GLU A 505 76.65 17.20 -26.00
CA GLU A 505 75.40 17.35 -26.77
C GLU A 505 74.36 16.24 -26.46
N VAL A 506 74.81 14.99 -26.23
CA VAL A 506 73.92 13.88 -25.83
C VAL A 506 73.34 14.10 -24.44
N ASP A 507 74.18 14.52 -23.48
CA ASP A 507 73.75 14.83 -22.11
C ASP A 507 72.80 16.03 -22.05
N GLU A 508 72.87 16.98 -22.99
CA GLU A 508 71.90 18.08 -23.10
C GLU A 508 70.57 17.61 -23.71
N LYS A 509 70.58 16.69 -24.68
CA LYS A 509 69.36 16.10 -25.26
C LYS A 509 68.62 15.18 -24.28
N LEU A 510 69.33 14.40 -23.48
CA LEU A 510 68.71 13.61 -22.40
C LEU A 510 67.97 14.53 -21.42
N ARG A 511 68.63 15.60 -20.94
CA ARG A 511 67.99 16.62 -20.07
C ARG A 511 66.90 17.47 -20.75
N ALA A 512 66.67 17.30 -22.05
CA ALA A 512 65.50 17.82 -22.75
C ALA A 512 64.36 16.79 -22.78
N ILE A 513 64.67 15.50 -22.91
CA ILE A 513 63.70 14.39 -22.80
C ILE A 513 63.13 14.33 -21.38
N ASP A 514 63.98 14.34 -20.34
CA ASP A 514 63.55 14.33 -18.92
C ASP A 514 62.52 15.44 -18.62
N LYS A 515 62.67 16.61 -19.25
CA LYS A 515 61.77 17.76 -19.11
C LYS A 515 60.48 17.63 -19.91
N ILE A 516 60.50 16.91 -21.02
CA ILE A 516 59.30 16.61 -21.81
C ILE A 516 58.48 15.54 -21.08
N GLU A 517 59.12 14.52 -20.51
CA GLU A 517 58.46 13.49 -19.69
C GLU A 517 57.81 14.11 -18.44
N ALA A 518 58.53 14.95 -17.68
CA ALA A 518 57.95 15.68 -16.55
C ALA A 518 56.82 16.66 -16.95
N LEU A 519 56.82 17.19 -18.18
CA LEU A 519 55.72 18.01 -18.70
C LEU A 519 54.52 17.17 -19.19
N ILE A 520 54.72 15.89 -19.53
CA ILE A 520 53.65 14.95 -19.84
C ILE A 520 52.99 14.48 -18.54
N GLU A 521 53.77 14.13 -17.51
CA GLU A 521 53.24 13.80 -16.17
C GLU A 521 52.35 14.95 -15.63
N CYS A 522 52.82 16.20 -15.70
CA CYS A 522 52.01 17.38 -15.34
C CYS A 522 50.87 17.75 -16.31
N LEU A 523 50.56 16.92 -17.30
CA LEU A 523 49.39 17.02 -18.19
C LEU A 523 48.45 15.81 -18.10
N GLU A 524 48.83 14.77 -17.35
CA GLU A 524 48.01 13.58 -17.06
C GLU A 524 47.40 13.60 -15.64
N GLU A 525 47.78 14.58 -14.80
CA GLU A 525 47.14 14.97 -13.53
C GLU A 525 46.11 16.12 -13.69
#